data_AF-A0A933QSC3-F1
#
_entry.id   AF-A0A933QSC3-F1
#
_cell.length_a   1.000
_cell.length_b   1.000
_cell.length_c   1.000
_cell.angle_alpha   90.00
_cell.angle_beta   90.00
_cell.angle_gamma   90.00
#
_symmetry.space_group_name_H-M   'P 1'
#
loop_
_entity.id
_entity.type
_entity.pdbx_description
1 polymer ?
#
loop_
_entity_poly.entity_id
_entity_poly.type
_entity_poly.pdbx_seq_one_letter_code
_entity_poly.pdbx_strand_id
1 'polypeptide(L)' 'MQGQLRNEKLSAHIETECAHCHQPMQIEIDSDLNIQSVEPGAQPLVFTPMVDFSTLKDPSIIDAF' A
#
# COMPACT_ATOMS: atom_id res chain seq x y z
N MET A 1 -9.93 3.71 -14.02
CA MET A 1 -8.48 3.59 -14.20
C MET A 1 -7.85 3.84 -12.84
N GLN A 2 -7.61 2.77 -12.09
CA GLN A 2 -6.94 2.85 -10.79
C GLN A 2 -5.43 2.84 -11.04
N GLY A 3 -4.68 3.73 -10.37
CA GLY A 3 -3.28 3.44 -10.03
C GLY A 3 -2.15 3.90 -10.97
N GLN A 4 -2.35 4.85 -11.89
CA GLN A 4 -1.19 5.41 -12.63
C GLN A 4 -1.18 6.94 -12.58
N LEU A 5 -0.58 7.48 -11.51
CA LEU A 5 -0.35 8.93 -11.36
C LEU A 5 0.59 9.49 -12.44
N ARG A 6 1.52 8.68 -12.98
CA ARG A 6 2.57 9.14 -13.91
C ARG A 6 2.87 8.21 -15.09
N ASN A 7 2.15 7.09 -15.24
CA ASN A 7 2.45 6.05 -16.24
C ASN A 7 3.89 5.50 -16.14
N GLU A 8 4.46 5.55 -14.92
CA GLU A 8 5.78 5.06 -14.57
C GLU A 8 5.62 3.83 -13.66
N LYS A 9 6.57 2.89 -13.73
CA LYS A 9 6.66 1.82 -12.74
C LYS A 9 7.13 2.41 -11.41
N LEU A 10 6.27 2.35 -10.41
CA LEU A 10 6.54 2.73 -9.03
C LEU A 10 6.70 1.48 -8.16
N SER A 11 7.59 1.57 -7.18
CA SER A 11 7.72 0.63 -6.09
C SER A 11 7.75 1.39 -4.77
N ALA A 12 7.13 0.83 -3.74
CA ALA A 12 7.21 1.32 -2.38
C ALA A 12 7.91 0.28 -1.50
N HIS A 13 8.76 0.76 -0.60
CA HIS A 13 9.41 -0.05 0.43
C HIS A 13 8.97 0.46 1.79
N ILE A 14 8.56 -0.46 2.66
CA ILE A 14 8.04 -0.16 3.99
C ILE A 14 8.92 -0.89 4.99
N GLU A 15 9.54 -0.12 5.88
CA GLU A 15 10.22 -0.63 7.06
C GLU A 15 9.25 -0.54 8.24
N THR A 16 9.02 -1.67 8.90
CA THR A 16 8.07 -1.78 10.01
C THR A 16 8.49 -2.86 11.01
N GLU A 17 7.65 -3.15 12.00
CA GLU A 17 7.85 -4.23 12.95
C GLU A 17 6.59 -5.09 13.10
N CYS A 18 6.78 -6.38 13.38
CA CYS A 18 5.66 -7.26 13.69
C CYS A 18 5.06 -6.91 15.06
N ALA A 19 3.77 -6.56 15.09
CA ALA A 19 3.08 -6.22 16.34
C ALA A 19 3.04 -7.34 17.40
N HIS A 20 3.25 -8.61 17.01
CA HIS A 20 3.25 -9.73 17.93
C HIS A 20 4.63 -10.01 18.56
N CYS A 21 5.70 -9.94 17.77
CA CYS A 21 7.05 -10.36 18.19
C CYS A 21 8.11 -9.24 18.12
N HIS A 22 7.72 -8.05 17.66
CA HIS A 22 8.57 -6.86 17.49
C HIS A 22 9.81 -7.07 16.62
N GLN A 23 9.82 -8.12 15.79
CA GLN A 23 10.88 -8.32 14.83
C GLN A 23 10.75 -7.29 13.70
N PRO A 24 11.86 -6.66 13.27
CA PRO A 24 11.87 -5.82 12.09
C PRO A 24 11.36 -6.59 10.87
N MET A 25 10.65 -5.87 10.00
CA MET A 25 10.08 -6.41 8.77
C MET A 25 10.20 -5.39 7.65
N GLN A 26 10.50 -5.89 6.46
CA GLN A 26 10.54 -5.12 5.24
C GLN A 26 9.50 -5.63 4.26
N ILE A 27 8.69 -4.71 3.73
CA ILE A 27 7.63 -5.02 2.77
C ILE A 27 7.88 -4.24 1.49
N GLU A 28 7.81 -4.93 0.36
CA GLU A 28 7.88 -4.35 -0.97
C GLU A 28 6.50 -4.40 -1.63
N ILE A 29 6.11 -3.29 -2.26
CA ILE A 29 4.87 -3.15 -3.02
C ILE A 29 5.20 -2.61 -4.40
N ASP A 30 4.77 -3.31 -5.46
CA ASP A 30 4.96 -2.84 -6.84
C ASP A 30 3.72 -2.13 -7.41
N SER A 31 3.84 -1.67 -8.65
CA SER A 31 2.77 -0.95 -9.36
C SER A 31 1.52 -1.78 -9.62
N ASP A 32 1.66 -3.10 -9.61
CA ASP A 32 0.58 -4.06 -9.80
C ASP A 32 -0.04 -4.47 -8.45
N LEU A 33 0.37 -3.81 -7.35
CA LEU A 33 -0.02 -4.11 -5.97
C LEU A 33 0.37 -5.52 -5.53
N ASN A 34 1.40 -6.12 -6.12
CA ASN A 34 2.00 -7.33 -5.57
C ASN A 34 2.75 -6.95 -4.29
N ILE A 35 2.51 -7.71 -3.22
CA ILE A 35 3.09 -7.45 -1.90
C ILE A 35 3.95 -8.64 -1.51
N GLN A 36 5.18 -8.35 -1.12
CA GLN A 36 6.13 -9.35 -0.66
C GLN A 36 6.83 -8.85 0.60
N SER A 37 7.02 -9.74 1.57
CA SER A 37 7.92 -9.50 2.69
C SER A 37 9.31 -10.05 2.34
N VAL A 38 10.35 -9.30 2.68
CA VAL A 38 11.74 -9.71 2.44
C VAL A 38 12.15 -10.86 3.37
N GLU A 39 11.64 -10.85 4.60
CA GLU A 39 11.99 -11.85 5.62
C GLU A 39 11.26 -13.19 5.38
N PRO A 40 11.99 -14.33 5.36
CA PRO A 40 11.38 -15.65 5.20
C PRO A 40 10.36 -15.96 6.30
N GLY A 41 9.14 -16.33 5.90
CA GLY A 41 8.08 -16.71 6.83
C GLY A 41 7.28 -15.53 7.40
N ALA A 42 7.65 -14.28 7.10
CA ALA A 42 6.75 -13.16 7.32
C ALA A 42 5.57 -13.26 6.34
N GLN A 43 4.35 -13.19 6.86
CA GLN A 43 3.12 -13.20 6.07
C GLN A 43 2.22 -12.08 6.60
N PRO A 44 2.47 -10.82 6.21
CA PRO A 44 1.67 -9.71 6.69
C PRO A 44 0.22 -9.86 6.24
N LEU A 45 -0.72 -9.52 7.14
CA LEU A 45 -2.12 -9.44 6.79
C LEU A 45 -2.34 -8.17 5.95
N VAL A 46 -2.63 -8.35 4.66
CA VAL A 46 -2.93 -7.24 3.75
C VAL A 46 -4.44 -7.04 3.66
N PHE A 47 -4.89 -5.80 3.85
CA PHE A 47 -6.25 -5.38 3.58
C PHE A 47 -6.25 -4.21 2.59
N THR A 48 -6.83 -4.43 1.41
CA THR A 48 -6.97 -3.38 0.38
C THR A 48 -8.44 -2.98 0.29
N PRO A 49 -8.86 -1.89 0.94
CA PRO A 49 -10.25 -1.46 0.87
C PRO A 49 -10.59 -1.01 -0.55
N MET A 50 -11.74 -1.45 -1.06
CA MET A 50 -12.32 -0.84 -2.26
C MET A 50 -12.92 0.50 -1.86
N VAL A 51 -12.27 1.59 -2.30
CA VAL A 51 -12.79 2.94 -2.13
C VAL A 51 -13.67 3.27 -3.34
N ASP A 52 -14.94 3.58 -3.08
CA ASP A 52 -15.84 4.10 -4.11
C ASP A 52 -15.62 5.59 -4.30
N PHE A 53 -14.80 5.94 -5.29
CA PHE A 53 -14.50 7.33 -5.65
C PHE A 53 -15.74 8.14 -6.05
N SER A 54 -16.85 7.50 -6.45
CA SER A 54 -18.09 8.21 -6.78
C SER A 54 -18.84 8.73 -5.55
N THR A 55 -18.54 8.19 -4.37
CA THR A 55 -19.13 8.59 -3.09
C THR A 55 -18.31 9.64 -2.35
N LEU A 56 -17.15 10.01 -2.89
CA LEU A 56 -16.32 11.05 -2.30
C LEU A 56 -17.02 12.41 -2.43
N LYS A 57 -17.14 13.10 -1.30
CA LYS A 57 -17.75 14.43 -1.22
C LYS A 57 -16.94 15.47 -1.98
N ASP A 58 -15.62 15.35 -1.93
CA ASP A 58 -14.67 16.25 -2.55
C ASP A 58 -13.91 15.51 -3.67
N PRO A 59 -13.71 16.13 -4.84
CA PRO A 59 -13.16 15.46 -6.02
C PRO A 59 -11.67 15.10 -5.88
N SER A 60 -10.98 15.71 -4.91
CA SER A 60 -9.58 15.43 -4.55
C SER A 60 -9.36 15.70 -3.07
N ILE A 61 -8.35 15.04 -2.48
CA ILE A 61 -7.87 15.36 -1.13
C ILE A 61 -7.35 16.81 -1.04
N ILE A 62 -6.88 17.38 -2.15
CA ILE A 62 -6.43 18.79 -2.19
C ILE A 62 -7.60 19.75 -1.94
N ASP A 63 -8.80 19.40 -2.40
CA ASP A 63 -9.98 20.26 -2.28
C ASP A 63 -10.66 20.15 -0.91
N ALA A 64 -10.27 19.15 -0.11
CA ALA A 64 -10.83 18.88 1.21
C ALA A 64 -10.06 19.56 2.38
N PHE A 65 -8.88 20.12 2.12
CA PHE A 65 -8.00 20.76 3.12
C PHE A 65 -7.91 22.28 2.92
#